data_AF-A0A8T8HY86-F1
#
_entry.id   AF-A0A8T8HY86-F1
#
_cell.length_a   1.000
_cell.length_b   1.000
_cell.length_c   1.000
_cell.angle_alpha   90.00
_cell.angle_beta   90.00
_cell.angle_gamma   90.00
#
_symmetry.space_group_name_H-M   'P 1'
#
loop_
_entity.id
_entity.type
_entity.pdbx_description
1 polymer ?
#
loop_
_entity_poly.entity_id
_entity_poly.type
_entity_poly.pdbx_seq_one_letter_code
_entity_poly.pdbx_strand_id
1 'polypeptide(L)'
;MPTWVMWLAVALVVVAVAVRHHRRSRAETLLDEHARRRTGGGAPSPVSVWREANRRFRAGEREGLLLLARIGRDSPRRRQDVVDTWLAALRGGVSRGLDTPWRTAVQRELVSHLRPGEQFWPGMDVRAAGAILVDFDLSGCRVGRADFTGAVFVGDARFAAVTVTGEAVFDGARFLRHAVFTDALFARSLSAELAVFTGNLVLS
;
A
#
# COMPACT_ATOMS: atom_id res chain seq x y z
N MET A 1 13.21 62.54 51.26
CA MET A 1 12.60 61.20 51.14
C MET A 1 13.27 60.29 52.15
N PRO A 2 12.55 59.66 53.08
CA PRO A 2 13.17 58.82 54.08
C PRO A 2 13.73 57.54 53.44
N THR A 3 14.94 57.15 53.82
CA THR A 3 15.74 56.08 53.20
C THR A 3 15.06 54.72 53.21
N TRP A 4 14.12 54.49 54.13
CA TRP A 4 13.34 53.24 54.20
C TRP A 4 12.44 53.02 52.97
N VAL A 5 11.96 54.09 52.31
CA VAL A 5 11.10 53.99 51.11
C VAL A 5 11.90 53.43 49.92
N MET A 6 13.18 53.81 49.80
CA MET A 6 14.06 53.31 48.75
C MET A 6 14.32 51.81 48.90
N TRP A 7 14.60 51.35 50.13
CA TRP A 7 14.80 49.92 50.41
C TRP A 7 13.52 49.10 50.17
N LEU A 8 12.34 49.66 50.44
CA LEU A 8 11.06 49.01 50.19
C LEU A 8 10.75 48.89 48.68
N ALA A 9 11.06 49.93 47.90
CA ALA A 9 10.94 49.89 46.44
C ALA A 9 11.91 48.86 45.80
N VAL A 10 13.15 48.79 46.29
CA VAL A 10 14.13 47.77 45.86
C VAL A 10 13.63 46.37 46.17
N ALA A 11 13.11 46.12 47.37
CA ALA A 11 12.54 44.83 47.74
C ALA A 11 11.36 44.42 46.83
N LEU A 12 10.47 45.37 46.50
CA LEU A 12 9.35 45.14 45.57
C LEU A 12 9.82 44.74 44.17
N VAL A 13 10.84 45.41 43.64
CA VAL A 13 11.43 45.08 42.33
C VAL A 13 12.08 43.70 42.36
N VAL A 14 12.83 43.37 43.41
CA VAL A 14 13.47 42.04 43.56
C VAL A 14 12.42 40.93 43.61
N VAL A 15 11.34 41.11 44.38
CA VAL A 15 10.23 40.14 44.44
C VAL A 15 9.53 40.02 43.09
N ALA A 16 9.27 41.12 42.40
CA ALA A 16 8.65 41.11 41.07
C ALA A 16 9.52 40.37 40.04
N VAL A 17 10.83 40.59 40.07
CA VAL A 17 11.79 39.89 39.20
C VAL A 17 11.85 38.40 39.55
N ALA A 18 11.91 38.04 40.83
CA ALA A 18 11.91 36.64 41.27
C ALA A 18 10.63 35.91 40.88
N VAL A 19 9.46 36.53 41.04
CA VAL A 19 8.18 35.97 40.62
C VAL A 19 8.11 35.81 39.10
N ARG A 20 8.60 36.80 38.33
CA ARG A 20 8.65 36.73 36.87
C ARG A 20 9.58 35.60 36.39
N HIS A 21 10.73 35.45 37.04
CA HIS A 21 11.67 34.37 36.75
C HIS A 21 11.05 33.00 37.07
N HIS A 22 10.44 32.84 38.25
CA HIS A 22 9.76 31.60 38.64
C HIS A 22 8.61 31.22 37.70
N ARG A 23 7.82 32.20 37.25
CA ARG A 23 6.77 31.99 36.25
C ARG A 23 7.33 31.57 34.89
N ARG A 24 8.46 32.14 34.46
CA ARG A 24 9.15 31.74 33.22
C ARG A 24 9.72 30.32 33.31
N SER A 25 10.42 29.98 34.41
CA SER A 25 10.95 28.63 34.62
C SER A 25 9.85 27.57 34.72
N ARG A 26 8.69 27.91 35.31
CA ARG A 26 7.49 27.04 35.31
C ARG A 26 6.87 26.87 33.93
N ALA A 27 6.85 27.91 33.10
CA ALA A 27 6.33 27.81 31.74
C ALA A 27 7.25 26.95 30.86
N GLU A 28 8.56 27.11 30.98
CA GLU A 28 9.55 26.32 30.24
C GLU A 28 9.53 24.84 30.62
N THR A 29 9.39 24.52 31.91
CA THR A 29 9.26 23.13 32.37
C THR A 29 7.97 22.47 31.88
N LEU A 30 6.84 23.18 31.87
CA LEU A 30 5.59 22.66 31.32
C LEU A 30 5.67 22.47 29.79
N LEU A 31 6.33 23.38 29.07
CA LEU A 31 6.54 23.25 27.63
C LEU A 31 7.46 22.09 27.30
N ASP A 32 8.53 21.88 28.07
CA ASP A 32 9.45 20.76 27.90
C ASP A 32 8.77 19.42 28.25
N GLU A 33 7.91 19.38 29.27
CA GLU A 33 7.11 18.20 29.58
C GLU A 33 6.09 17.88 28.46
N HIS A 34 5.42 18.90 27.91
CA HIS A 34 4.53 18.72 26.75
C HIS A 34 5.28 18.35 25.48
N ALA A 35 6.51 18.84 25.29
CA ALA A 35 7.39 18.46 24.21
C ALA A 35 7.78 16.99 24.37
N ARG A 36 8.19 16.54 25.56
CA ARG A 36 8.49 15.13 25.88
C ARG A 36 7.29 14.21 25.76
N ARG A 37 6.07 14.66 26.05
CA ARG A 37 4.86 13.86 25.78
C ARG A 37 4.52 13.75 24.29
N ARG A 38 4.88 14.76 23.48
CA ARG A 38 4.75 14.71 22.02
C ARG A 38 5.88 13.94 21.33
N THR A 39 7.11 14.02 21.85
CA THR A 39 8.29 13.32 21.32
C THR A 39 8.50 11.95 21.95
N GLY A 40 7.81 11.65 23.06
CA GLY A 40 7.70 10.35 23.70
C GLY A 40 6.89 9.40 22.83
N GLY A 41 7.54 8.93 21.75
CA GLY A 41 7.23 7.82 20.86
C GLY A 41 6.08 6.91 21.24
N GLY A 42 4.84 7.39 21.15
CA GLY A 42 3.69 6.51 20.99
C GLY A 42 3.88 5.72 19.69
N ALA A 43 3.70 4.40 19.73
CA ALA A 43 3.75 3.59 18.53
C ALA A 43 2.85 4.22 17.45
N PRO A 44 3.31 4.37 16.21
CA PRO A 44 2.57 5.09 15.18
C PRO A 44 1.19 4.46 15.00
N SER A 45 0.16 5.30 14.92
CA SER A 45 -1.21 4.82 14.73
C SER A 45 -1.33 3.95 13.48
N PRO A 46 -2.21 2.92 13.45
CA PRO A 46 -2.39 2.08 12.26
C PRO A 46 -2.70 2.88 10.98
N VAL A 47 -3.43 4.00 11.13
CA VAL A 47 -3.76 4.91 10.02
C VAL A 47 -2.54 5.66 9.50
N SER A 48 -1.65 6.15 10.38
CA SER A 48 -0.42 6.81 9.95
C SER A 48 0.54 5.84 9.26
N VAL A 49 0.63 4.59 9.74
CA VAL A 49 1.46 3.56 9.10
C VAL A 49 0.92 3.23 7.70
N TRP A 50 -0.40 3.03 7.55
CA TRP A 50 -1.01 2.78 6.24
C TRP A 50 -0.79 3.94 5.25
N ARG A 51 -1.02 5.18 5.69
CA ARG A 51 -0.82 6.36 4.83
C ARG A 51 0.62 6.48 4.38
N GLU A 52 1.57 6.26 5.27
CA GLU A 52 2.99 6.33 4.96
C GLU A 52 3.42 5.22 4.00
N ALA A 53 2.99 3.98 4.25
CA ALA A 53 3.24 2.85 3.36
C ALA A 53 2.72 3.13 1.94
N ASN A 54 1.47 3.61 1.82
CA ASN A 54 0.87 3.93 0.52
C ASN A 54 1.56 5.13 -0.18
N ARG A 55 2.02 6.13 0.58
CA ARG A 55 2.78 7.26 0.04
C ARG A 55 4.08 6.79 -0.61
N ARG A 56 4.90 6.02 0.13
CA ARG A 56 6.17 5.47 -0.35
C ARG A 56 5.95 4.52 -1.53
N PHE A 57 4.94 3.67 -1.43
CA PHE A 57 4.58 2.74 -2.50
C PHE A 57 4.28 3.47 -3.81
N ARG A 58 3.45 4.53 -3.75
CA ARG A 58 3.12 5.37 -4.91
C ARG A 58 4.27 6.23 -5.42
N ALA A 59 5.28 6.49 -4.58
CA ALA A 59 6.53 7.12 -4.99
C ALA A 59 7.48 6.15 -5.70
N GLY A 60 7.12 4.87 -5.86
CA GLY A 60 7.96 3.85 -6.48
C GLY A 60 8.92 3.17 -5.52
N GLU A 61 8.85 3.49 -4.22
CA GLU A 61 9.78 2.95 -3.23
C GLU A 61 9.42 1.52 -2.82
N ARG A 62 10.40 0.62 -2.87
CA ARG A 62 10.25 -0.78 -2.47
C ARG A 62 9.83 -0.93 -1.00
N GLU A 63 10.25 -0.02 -0.13
CA GLU A 63 9.87 -0.06 1.29
C GLU A 63 8.36 0.10 1.47
N GLY A 64 7.71 0.96 0.68
CA GLY A 64 6.25 1.09 0.71
C GLY A 64 5.53 -0.19 0.34
N LEU A 65 6.02 -0.90 -0.69
CA LEU A 65 5.52 -2.23 -1.07
C LEU A 65 5.64 -3.23 0.08
N LEU A 66 6.82 -3.32 0.71
CA LEU A 66 7.08 -4.25 1.81
C LEU A 66 6.31 -3.90 3.08
N LEU A 67 6.10 -2.62 3.37
CA LEU A 67 5.26 -2.17 4.48
C LEU A 67 3.80 -2.57 4.26
N LEU A 68 3.26 -2.41 3.05
CA LEU A 68 1.91 -2.90 2.72
C LEU A 68 1.81 -4.43 2.87
N ALA A 69 2.81 -5.19 2.39
CA ALA A 69 2.85 -6.64 2.55
C ALA A 69 2.87 -7.04 4.03
N ARG A 70 3.65 -6.34 4.86
CA ARG A 70 3.68 -6.54 6.31
C ARG A 70 2.32 -6.25 6.95
N ILE A 71 1.65 -5.16 6.59
CA ILE A 71 0.30 -4.84 7.09
C ILE A 71 -0.68 -5.98 6.76
N GLY A 72 -0.63 -6.54 5.55
CA GLY A 72 -1.48 -7.67 5.16
C GLY A 72 -1.15 -8.98 5.90
N ARG A 73 0.13 -9.21 6.22
CA ARG A 73 0.56 -10.34 7.07
C ARG A 73 0.08 -10.19 8.51
N ASP A 74 0.26 -9.01 9.10
CA ASP A 74 -0.08 -8.71 10.49
C ASP A 74 -1.59 -8.57 10.71
N SER A 75 -2.37 -8.33 9.65
CA SER A 75 -3.82 -8.10 9.73
C SER A 75 -4.57 -8.74 8.55
N PRO A 76 -5.08 -9.99 8.71
CA PRO A 76 -5.81 -10.69 7.65
C PRO A 76 -6.99 -9.92 7.06
N ARG A 77 -7.68 -9.10 7.89
CA ARG A 77 -8.81 -8.26 7.46
C ARG A 77 -8.42 -7.17 6.45
N ARG A 78 -7.12 -6.81 6.36
CA ARG A 78 -6.59 -5.78 5.46
C ARG A 78 -5.97 -6.34 4.19
N ARG A 79 -5.91 -7.67 4.03
CA ARG A 79 -5.25 -8.30 2.88
C ARG A 79 -5.86 -7.86 1.55
N GLN A 80 -7.19 -7.79 1.47
CA GLN A 80 -7.85 -7.31 0.27
C GLN A 80 -7.55 -5.83 0.00
N ASP A 81 -7.53 -4.97 1.04
CA ASP A 81 -7.15 -3.55 0.88
C ASP A 81 -5.74 -3.41 0.31
N VAL A 82 -4.81 -4.25 0.76
CA VAL A 82 -3.42 -4.30 0.27
C VAL A 82 -3.38 -4.74 -1.20
N VAL A 83 -4.06 -5.83 -1.53
CA VAL A 83 -4.17 -6.35 -2.91
C VAL A 83 -4.77 -5.30 -3.84
N ASP A 84 -5.88 -4.67 -3.43
CA ASP A 84 -6.55 -3.62 -4.19
C ASP A 84 -5.64 -2.40 -4.38
N THR A 85 -4.82 -2.06 -3.37
CA THR A 85 -3.84 -0.97 -3.46
C THR A 85 -2.76 -1.27 -4.49
N TRP A 86 -2.21 -2.49 -4.48
CA TRP A 86 -1.20 -2.91 -5.47
C TRP A 86 -1.77 -2.90 -6.89
N LEU A 87 -2.94 -3.49 -7.09
CA LEU A 87 -3.60 -3.57 -8.39
C LEU A 87 -4.02 -2.20 -8.93
N ALA A 88 -4.53 -1.32 -8.07
CA ALA A 88 -4.88 0.05 -8.46
C ALA A 88 -3.67 0.83 -8.96
N ALA A 89 -2.47 0.56 -8.43
CA ALA A 89 -1.26 1.24 -8.86
C ALA A 89 -0.76 0.75 -10.23
N LEU A 90 -1.13 -0.46 -10.66
CA LEU A 90 -0.84 -1.00 -12.00
C LEU A 90 -1.73 -0.39 -13.10
N ARG A 91 -2.83 0.30 -12.75
CA ARG A 91 -3.73 1.00 -13.70
C ARG A 91 -3.16 2.30 -14.27
N GLY A 92 -2.22 2.94 -13.58
CA GLY A 92 -1.60 4.16 -14.08
C GLY A 92 -0.70 3.88 -15.28
N GLY A 93 -0.77 4.68 -16.34
CA GLY A 93 0.13 4.56 -17.50
C GLY A 93 1.60 4.90 -17.18
N VAL A 94 2.48 4.66 -18.16
CA VAL A 94 3.93 4.99 -18.16
C VAL A 94 4.21 6.46 -17.78
N SER A 95 3.20 7.33 -17.92
CA SER A 95 3.22 8.77 -17.61
C SER A 95 3.57 9.13 -16.15
N ARG A 96 3.60 8.17 -15.22
CA ARG A 96 4.07 8.37 -13.84
C ARG A 96 5.52 7.93 -13.58
N GLY A 97 6.26 7.49 -14.61
CA GLY A 97 7.62 6.96 -14.43
C GLY A 97 7.66 5.61 -13.71
N LEU A 98 6.51 4.93 -13.58
CA LEU A 98 6.40 3.58 -13.02
C LEU A 98 6.72 2.56 -14.12
N ASP A 99 8.01 2.23 -14.17
CA ASP A 99 8.67 1.42 -15.18
C ASP A 99 8.36 -0.09 -15.07
N THR A 100 8.85 -0.86 -16.05
CA THR A 100 8.73 -2.31 -16.07
C THR A 100 9.29 -2.99 -14.81
N PRO A 101 10.48 -2.63 -14.30
CA PRO A 101 11.00 -3.14 -13.03
C PRO A 101 10.04 -2.99 -11.84
N TRP A 102 9.48 -1.80 -11.63
CA TRP A 102 8.56 -1.56 -10.53
C TRP A 102 7.27 -2.40 -10.67
N ARG A 103 6.67 -2.44 -11.87
CA ARG A 103 5.47 -3.27 -12.12
C ARG A 103 5.73 -4.74 -11.84
N THR A 104 6.88 -5.24 -12.30
CA THR A 104 7.30 -6.62 -12.09
C THR A 104 7.47 -6.91 -10.60
N ALA A 105 8.04 -5.98 -9.84
CA ALA A 105 8.17 -6.13 -8.38
C ALA A 105 6.80 -6.19 -7.68
N VAL A 106 5.86 -5.31 -8.04
CA VAL A 106 4.51 -5.31 -7.49
C VAL A 106 3.77 -6.60 -7.83
N GLN A 107 3.81 -7.03 -9.09
CA GLN A 107 3.18 -8.29 -9.52
C GLN A 107 3.79 -9.50 -8.83
N ARG A 108 5.11 -9.55 -8.65
CA ARG A 108 5.79 -10.65 -7.95
C ARG A 108 5.36 -10.75 -6.50
N GLU A 109 5.28 -9.61 -5.81
CA GLU A 109 4.81 -9.55 -4.41
C GLU A 109 3.33 -9.92 -4.30
N LEU A 110 2.49 -9.46 -5.23
CA LEU A 110 1.10 -9.88 -5.30
C LEU A 110 0.98 -11.40 -5.47
N VAL A 111 1.66 -11.97 -6.46
CA VAL A 111 1.60 -13.40 -6.81
C VAL A 111 2.09 -14.29 -5.67
N SER A 112 3.10 -13.86 -4.90
CA SER A 112 3.60 -14.62 -3.74
C SER A 112 2.53 -14.87 -2.68
N HIS A 113 1.53 -13.98 -2.59
CA HIS A 113 0.40 -14.09 -1.67
C HIS A 113 -0.83 -14.77 -2.30
N LEU A 114 -0.88 -14.96 -3.61
CA LEU A 114 -1.99 -15.64 -4.30
C LEU A 114 -1.69 -17.12 -4.60
N ARG A 115 -0.41 -17.50 -4.58
CA ARG A 115 0.02 -18.89 -4.77
C ARG A 115 -0.08 -19.66 -3.44
N PRO A 116 -0.70 -20.86 -3.41
CA PRO A 116 -0.73 -21.71 -2.22
C PRO A 116 0.68 -21.97 -1.69
N GLY A 117 0.87 -21.79 -0.38
CA GLY A 117 2.16 -21.84 0.29
C GLY A 117 2.11 -21.12 1.64
N GLU A 118 3.26 -20.91 2.28
CA GLU A 118 3.34 -20.30 3.63
C GLU A 118 2.80 -18.87 3.67
N GLN A 119 2.93 -18.12 2.57
CA GLN A 119 2.54 -16.71 2.47
C GLN A 119 1.15 -16.50 1.87
N PHE A 120 0.41 -17.59 1.64
CA PHE A 120 -0.86 -17.58 0.92
C PHE A 120 -1.97 -16.83 1.66
N TRP A 121 -2.66 -15.96 0.93
CA TRP A 121 -3.83 -15.22 1.37
C TRP A 121 -5.08 -15.80 0.68
N PRO A 122 -5.86 -16.66 1.35
CA PRO A 122 -6.99 -17.34 0.72
C PRO A 122 -8.12 -16.38 0.38
N GLY A 123 -8.75 -16.60 -0.77
CA GLY A 123 -9.97 -15.89 -1.17
C GLY A 123 -9.76 -14.44 -1.61
N MET A 124 -8.54 -14.05 -1.99
CA MET A 124 -8.27 -12.71 -2.49
C MET A 124 -8.81 -12.53 -3.91
N ASP A 125 -9.45 -11.39 -4.15
CA ASP A 125 -9.92 -10.97 -5.46
C ASP A 125 -8.83 -10.19 -6.20
N VAL A 126 -8.62 -10.53 -7.46
CA VAL A 126 -7.72 -9.82 -8.37
C VAL A 126 -8.55 -8.89 -9.24
N ARG A 127 -8.65 -7.61 -8.85
CA ARG A 127 -9.37 -6.55 -9.59
C ARG A 127 -8.40 -5.65 -10.34
N ALA A 128 -7.95 -6.11 -11.49
CA ALA A 128 -6.97 -5.46 -12.36
C ALA A 128 -7.59 -4.78 -13.59
N ALA A 129 -8.88 -4.38 -13.53
CA ALA A 129 -9.52 -3.66 -14.62
C ALA A 129 -8.71 -2.42 -15.04
N GLY A 130 -8.44 -2.30 -16.34
CA GLY A 130 -7.61 -1.24 -16.94
C GLY A 130 -6.13 -1.25 -16.55
N ALA A 131 -5.62 -2.31 -15.93
CA ALA A 131 -4.21 -2.41 -15.56
C ALA A 131 -3.31 -2.67 -16.78
N ILE A 132 -2.08 -2.17 -16.72
CA ILE A 132 -1.00 -2.59 -17.62
C ILE A 132 -0.12 -3.56 -16.85
N LEU A 133 -0.12 -4.81 -17.30
CA LEU A 133 0.54 -5.95 -16.66
C LEU A 133 1.71 -6.40 -17.54
N VAL A 134 2.87 -6.68 -16.94
CA VAL A 134 4.10 -7.02 -17.68
C VAL A 134 4.58 -8.43 -17.34
N ASP A 135 4.64 -9.33 -18.31
CA ASP A 135 5.03 -10.74 -18.10
C ASP A 135 4.28 -11.38 -16.90
N PHE A 136 2.96 -11.18 -16.89
CA PHE A 136 2.13 -11.48 -15.74
C PHE A 136 1.86 -12.98 -15.61
N ASP A 137 2.18 -13.53 -14.44
CA ASP A 137 2.10 -14.97 -14.16
C ASP A 137 1.24 -15.24 -12.92
N LEU A 138 0.02 -15.74 -13.15
CA LEU A 138 -0.87 -16.30 -12.12
C LEU A 138 -0.83 -17.83 -12.10
N SER A 139 0.19 -18.45 -12.67
CA SER A 139 0.25 -19.91 -12.73
C SER A 139 0.30 -20.53 -11.34
N GLY A 140 -0.53 -21.54 -11.12
CA GLY A 140 -0.70 -22.23 -9.83
C GLY A 140 -1.33 -21.38 -8.73
N CYS A 141 -1.84 -20.18 -9.01
CA CYS A 141 -2.49 -19.34 -8.00
C CYS A 141 -3.93 -19.79 -7.74
N ARG A 142 -4.44 -19.48 -6.54
CA ARG A 142 -5.86 -19.64 -6.19
C ARG A 142 -6.44 -18.29 -5.76
N VAL A 143 -7.44 -17.82 -6.50
CA VAL A 143 -8.04 -16.50 -6.30
C VAL A 143 -9.57 -16.61 -6.20
N GLY A 144 -10.19 -15.61 -5.56
CA GLY A 144 -11.63 -15.44 -5.47
C GLY A 144 -12.20 -15.10 -6.84
N ARG A 145 -12.31 -13.82 -7.15
CA ARG A 145 -12.67 -13.26 -8.45
C ARG A 145 -11.42 -12.80 -9.20
N ALA A 146 -11.45 -12.89 -10.53
CA ALA A 146 -10.43 -12.34 -11.41
C ALA A 146 -11.08 -11.38 -12.41
N ASP A 147 -10.78 -10.10 -12.34
CA ASP A 147 -11.31 -9.07 -13.23
C ASP A 147 -10.14 -8.34 -13.91
N PHE A 148 -10.01 -8.59 -15.20
CA PHE A 148 -9.05 -8.02 -16.12
C PHE A 148 -9.74 -7.20 -17.22
N THR A 149 -10.93 -6.68 -16.95
CA THR A 149 -11.70 -5.89 -17.93
C THR A 149 -10.85 -4.73 -18.47
N GLY A 150 -10.64 -4.69 -19.78
CA GLY A 150 -9.82 -3.68 -20.46
C GLY A 150 -8.33 -3.67 -20.07
N ALA A 151 -7.83 -4.69 -19.38
CA ALA A 151 -6.42 -4.79 -19.03
C ALA A 151 -5.54 -5.01 -20.27
N VAL A 152 -4.30 -4.53 -20.22
CA VAL A 152 -3.31 -4.71 -21.28
C VAL A 152 -2.16 -5.56 -20.74
N PHE A 153 -1.98 -6.73 -21.31
CA PHE A 153 -0.88 -7.64 -21.01
C PHE A 153 0.26 -7.40 -22.01
N VAL A 154 1.33 -6.80 -21.52
CA VAL A 154 2.59 -6.59 -22.23
C VAL A 154 3.51 -7.76 -21.90
N GLY A 155 4.00 -8.48 -22.91
CA GLY A 155 4.72 -9.73 -22.66
C GLY A 155 3.78 -10.90 -22.40
N ASP A 156 4.34 -12.02 -21.95
CA ASP A 156 3.58 -13.28 -21.84
C ASP A 156 2.61 -13.23 -20.64
N ALA A 157 1.36 -13.64 -20.85
CA ALA A 157 0.37 -13.78 -19.80
C ALA A 157 0.14 -15.27 -19.50
N ARG A 158 0.44 -15.70 -18.27
CA ARG A 158 0.37 -17.11 -17.86
C ARG A 158 -0.68 -17.28 -16.76
N PHE A 159 -1.61 -18.19 -17.01
CA PHE A 159 -2.69 -18.60 -16.12
C PHE A 159 -2.69 -20.13 -15.95
N ALA A 160 -1.54 -20.78 -16.15
CA ALA A 160 -1.48 -22.24 -16.14
C ALA A 160 -1.77 -22.80 -14.74
N ALA A 161 -2.64 -23.79 -14.61
CA ALA A 161 -3.06 -24.36 -13.32
C ALA A 161 -3.65 -23.32 -12.33
N VAL A 162 -4.14 -22.17 -12.81
CA VAL A 162 -4.82 -21.20 -11.94
C VAL A 162 -6.18 -21.75 -11.51
N THR A 163 -6.59 -21.49 -10.26
CA THR A 163 -7.95 -21.73 -9.80
C THR A 163 -8.64 -20.41 -9.48
N VAL A 164 -9.70 -20.09 -10.20
CA VAL A 164 -10.59 -18.96 -9.92
C VAL A 164 -11.91 -19.51 -9.38
N THR A 165 -12.22 -19.23 -8.11
CA THR A 165 -13.43 -19.78 -7.46
C THR A 165 -14.70 -18.97 -7.76
N GLY A 166 -14.53 -17.71 -8.17
CA GLY A 166 -15.56 -16.76 -8.56
C GLY A 166 -15.58 -16.54 -10.08
N GLU A 167 -16.03 -15.36 -10.48
CA GLU A 167 -16.06 -14.94 -11.88
C GLU A 167 -14.65 -14.60 -12.38
N ALA A 168 -14.35 -15.01 -13.61
CA ALA A 168 -13.18 -14.58 -14.35
C ALA A 168 -13.62 -13.75 -15.56
N VAL A 169 -13.19 -12.49 -15.63
CA VAL A 169 -13.61 -11.53 -16.65
C VAL A 169 -12.38 -10.96 -17.34
N PHE A 170 -12.30 -11.13 -18.65
CA PHE A 170 -11.25 -10.63 -19.54
C PHE A 170 -11.84 -9.72 -20.63
N ASP A 171 -13.01 -9.16 -20.39
CA ASP A 171 -13.74 -8.41 -21.41
C ASP A 171 -12.96 -7.19 -21.86
N GLY A 172 -12.74 -7.04 -23.17
CA GLY A 172 -11.93 -5.99 -23.77
C GLY A 172 -10.44 -6.05 -23.42
N ALA A 173 -9.96 -7.13 -22.79
CA ALA A 173 -8.53 -7.28 -22.47
C ALA A 173 -7.69 -7.45 -23.75
N ARG A 174 -6.44 -6.97 -23.70
CA ARG A 174 -5.50 -7.04 -24.82
C ARG A 174 -4.26 -7.83 -24.43
N PHE A 175 -4.03 -8.96 -25.09
CA PHE A 175 -2.84 -9.79 -24.94
C PHE A 175 -1.89 -9.52 -26.09
N LEU A 176 -0.79 -8.82 -25.82
CA LEU A 176 0.15 -8.39 -26.85
C LEU A 176 1.18 -9.46 -27.24
N ARG A 177 1.27 -10.55 -26.47
CA ARG A 177 2.07 -11.75 -26.75
C ARG A 177 1.27 -13.02 -26.44
N HIS A 178 1.93 -14.08 -25.96
CA HIS A 178 1.30 -15.36 -25.69
C HIS A 178 0.40 -15.28 -24.46
N ALA A 179 -0.75 -15.96 -24.53
CA ALA A 179 -1.66 -16.16 -23.42
C ALA A 179 -1.84 -17.67 -23.19
N VAL A 180 -1.51 -18.15 -21.98
CA VAL A 180 -1.50 -19.59 -21.66
C VAL A 180 -2.48 -19.88 -20.53
N PHE A 181 -3.46 -20.74 -20.77
CA PHE A 181 -4.49 -21.16 -19.82
C PHE A 181 -4.53 -22.68 -19.59
N THR A 182 -3.40 -23.36 -19.76
CA THR A 182 -3.29 -24.80 -19.56
C THR A 182 -3.68 -25.21 -18.14
N ASP A 183 -4.58 -26.19 -17.97
CA ASP A 183 -5.09 -26.67 -16.68
C ASP A 183 -5.76 -25.58 -15.82
N ALA A 184 -6.21 -24.48 -16.43
CA ALA A 184 -6.91 -23.42 -15.71
C ALA A 184 -8.33 -23.86 -15.29
N LEU A 185 -8.66 -23.68 -14.03
CA LEU A 185 -9.98 -23.98 -13.46
C LEU A 185 -10.76 -22.69 -13.18
N PHE A 186 -11.86 -22.49 -13.90
CA PHE A 186 -12.84 -21.43 -13.67
C PHE A 186 -14.11 -22.04 -13.10
N ALA A 187 -14.33 -21.91 -11.79
CA ALA A 187 -15.42 -22.63 -11.10
C ALA A 187 -16.82 -22.03 -11.32
N ARG A 188 -16.90 -20.80 -11.85
CA ARG A 188 -18.15 -20.10 -12.12
C ARG A 188 -18.25 -19.79 -13.61
N SER A 189 -18.02 -18.54 -13.99
CA SER A 189 -18.03 -18.09 -15.38
C SER A 189 -16.66 -17.57 -15.79
N LEU A 190 -16.35 -17.75 -17.07
CA LEU A 190 -15.26 -17.13 -17.77
C LEU A 190 -15.87 -16.27 -18.89
N SER A 191 -15.62 -14.96 -18.85
CA SER A 191 -15.97 -14.03 -19.92
C SER A 191 -14.70 -13.48 -20.55
N ALA A 192 -14.67 -13.40 -21.88
CA ALA A 192 -13.57 -12.82 -22.65
C ALA A 192 -14.13 -12.08 -23.88
N GLU A 193 -15.27 -11.41 -23.70
CA GLU A 193 -15.93 -10.66 -24.77
C GLU A 193 -15.01 -9.55 -25.26
N LEU A 194 -14.85 -9.40 -26.58
CA LEU A 194 -13.97 -8.39 -27.18
C LEU A 194 -12.50 -8.48 -26.74
N ALA A 195 -12.07 -9.59 -26.13
CA ALA A 195 -10.67 -9.82 -25.83
C ALA A 195 -9.87 -9.97 -27.14
N VAL A 196 -8.70 -9.35 -27.20
CA VAL A 196 -7.82 -9.37 -28.37
C VAL A 196 -6.54 -10.12 -28.03
N PHE A 197 -6.22 -11.14 -28.81
CA PHE A 197 -4.98 -11.91 -28.71
C PHE A 197 -4.15 -11.66 -29.97
N THR A 198 -2.98 -11.06 -29.83
CA THR A 198 -2.08 -10.83 -30.97
C THR A 198 -1.01 -11.92 -31.11
N GLY A 199 -0.73 -12.66 -30.04
CA GLY A 199 0.13 -13.86 -30.05
C GLY A 199 -0.67 -15.15 -29.92
N ASN A 200 0.03 -16.26 -29.66
CA ASN A 200 -0.64 -17.55 -29.51
C ASN A 200 -1.49 -17.59 -28.24
N LEU A 201 -2.71 -18.09 -28.40
CA LEU A 201 -3.58 -18.47 -27.30
C LEU A 201 -3.50 -19.99 -27.13
N VAL A 202 -3.09 -20.44 -25.95
CA VAL A 202 -3.07 -21.87 -25.58
C VAL A 202 -4.16 -22.13 -24.56
N LEU A 203 -5.10 -22.98 -24.93
CA LEU A 203 -6.18 -23.50 -24.09
C LEU A 203 -6.05 -25.03 -24.10
N SER A 204 -5.92 -25.65 -22.93
CA SER A 204 -5.79 -27.11 -22.77
C SER A 204 -6.18 -27.53 -21.37
#